data_AF-A0A8S3HEA5-F1
#
_entry.id   AF-A0A8S3HEA5-F1
#
_cell.length_a   1.000
_cell.length_b   1.000
_cell.length_c   1.000
_cell.angle_alpha   90.00
_cell.angle_beta   90.00
_cell.angle_gamma   90.00
#
_symmetry.space_group_name_H-M   'P 1'
#
loop_
_entity.id
_entity.type
_entity.pdbx_description
1 polymer ?
#
loop_
_entity_poly.entity_id
_entity_poly.type
_entity_poly.pdbx_seq_one_letter_code
_entity_poly.pdbx_strand_id
1 'polypeptide(L)' 'DEGKSKRERGPKYTEGWVEFKSKRDAKLIAKQLNNQQVGGRRRTPWYDEIWNIKYLSKFRWAHLHERFQYENEVRK' A
#
# COMPACT_ATOMS: atom_id res chain seq x y z
N ASP A 1 -8.25 39.49 3.93
CA ASP A 1 -8.71 38.10 3.77
C ASP A 1 -7.73 37.30 2.94
N GLU A 2 -6.76 36.69 3.62
CA GLU A 2 -5.75 35.86 2.96
C GLU A 2 -6.36 34.50 2.59
N GLY A 3 -6.52 34.28 1.28
CA GLY A 3 -6.97 33.03 0.70
C GLY A 3 -6.04 31.89 1.09
N LYS A 4 -6.53 30.99 1.96
CA LYS A 4 -5.85 29.74 2.30
C LYS A 4 -5.59 28.94 1.02
N SER A 5 -4.31 28.75 0.67
CA SER A 5 -3.94 27.94 -0.48
C SER A 5 -4.51 26.53 -0.33
N LYS A 6 -5.28 26.11 -1.33
CA LYS A 6 -5.85 24.76 -1.40
C LYS A 6 -4.67 23.83 -1.70
N ARG A 7 -4.07 23.25 -0.66
CA ARG A 7 -3.04 22.21 -0.84
C ARG A 7 -3.64 21.13 -1.74
N GLU A 8 -3.11 21.02 -2.95
CA GLU A 8 -3.46 19.95 -3.85
C GLU A 8 -3.20 18.63 -3.12
N ARG A 9 -4.29 17.88 -2.91
CA ARG A 9 -4.18 16.55 -2.33
C ARG A 9 -3.54 15.70 -3.41
N GLY A 10 -2.31 15.26 -3.16
CA GLY A 10 -1.60 14.38 -4.07
C GLY A 10 -2.43 13.16 -4.49
N PRO A 11 -1.98 12.43 -5.52
CA PRO A 11 -2.72 11.29 -6.06
C PRO A 11 -3.13 10.32 -4.95
N LYS A 12 -4.42 9.94 -4.96
CA LYS A 12 -4.95 8.93 -4.07
C LYS A 12 -4.66 7.56 -4.67
N TYR A 13 -3.69 6.86 -4.11
CA TYR A 13 -3.43 5.47 -4.47
C TYR A 13 -4.41 4.57 -3.73
N THR A 14 -4.96 3.58 -4.45
CA THR A 14 -5.88 2.57 -3.88
C THR A 14 -5.14 1.33 -3.40
N GLU A 15 -3.93 1.09 -3.90
CA GLU A 15 -3.13 -0.10 -3.62
C GLU A 15 -1.64 0.26 -3.53
N GLY A 16 -0.87 -0.59 -2.85
CA GLY A 16 0.57 -0.40 -2.66
C GLY A 16 1.29 -1.69 -2.27
N TRP A 17 2.61 -1.68 -2.41
CA TRP A 17 3.47 -2.83 -2.14
C TRP A 17 4.44 -2.51 -1.00
N VAL A 18 4.63 -3.49 -0.11
CA VAL A 18 5.58 -3.39 1.01
C VAL A 18 6.51 -4.59 0.97
N GLU A 19 7.81 -4.35 0.94
CA GLU A 19 8.83 -5.40 1.00
C GLU A 19 9.38 -5.54 2.43
N PHE A 20 9.50 -6.79 2.88
CA PHE A 20 10.05 -7.14 4.18
C PHE A 20 11.35 -7.91 4.01
N LYS A 21 12.36 -7.59 4.84
CA LYS A 21 13.64 -8.31 4.88
C LYS A 21 13.49 -9.76 5.37
N SER A 22 12.54 -10.00 6.29
CA SER A 22 12.28 -11.30 6.90
C SER A 22 10.94 -11.87 6.45
N LYS A 23 10.98 -13.11 5.96
CA LYS A 23 9.77 -13.87 5.61
C LYS A 23 8.86 -14.13 6.81
N ARG A 24 9.46 -14.31 7.99
CA ARG A 24 8.69 -14.55 9.23
C ARG A 24 7.85 -13.32 9.58
N ASP A 25 8.46 -12.14 9.49
CA ASP A 25 7.81 -10.88 9.84
C ASP A 25 6.72 -10.55 8.82
N ALA A 26 7.01 -10.75 7.52
CA ALA A 26 6.01 -10.55 6.46
C ALA A 26 4.74 -11.38 6.69
N LYS A 27 4.89 -12.67 7.06
CA LYS A 27 3.76 -13.55 7.37
C LYS A 27 3.03 -13.13 8.64
N LEU A 28 3.77 -12.79 9.69
CA LEU A 28 3.21 -12.38 10.97
C LEU A 28 2.36 -11.12 10.79
N ILE A 29 2.92 -10.09 10.14
CA ILE A 29 2.24 -8.83 9.90
C ILE A 29 1.02 -9.01 9.00
N ALA A 30 1.11 -9.77 7.91
CA ALA A 30 -0.05 -10.05 7.08
C ALA A 30 -1.17 -10.74 7.86
N LYS A 31 -0.85 -11.70 8.74
CA LYS A 31 -1.84 -12.36 9.60
C LYS A 31 -2.43 -11.42 10.65
N GLN A 32 -1.60 -10.57 11.25
CA GLN A 32 -2.01 -9.69 12.34
C GLN A 32 -2.80 -8.48 11.87
N LEU A 33 -2.41 -7.87 10.76
CA LEU A 33 -3.02 -6.62 10.28
C LEU A 33 -4.20 -6.87 9.35
N ASN A 34 -4.22 -7.95 8.57
CA ASN A 34 -5.33 -8.18 7.65
C ASN A 34 -6.66 -8.27 8.41
N ASN A 35 -7.67 -7.56 7.91
CA ASN A 35 -8.98 -7.37 8.54
C ASN A 35 -8.97 -6.65 9.90
N GLN A 36 -7.87 -5.97 10.25
CA GLN A 36 -7.84 -5.07 11.41
C GLN A 36 -8.06 -3.62 10.99
N GLN A 37 -8.62 -2.83 11.91
CA GLN A 37 -8.71 -1.39 11.76
C GLN A 37 -7.33 -0.77 11.62
N VAL A 38 -7.18 0.19 10.71
CA VAL A 38 -5.92 0.91 10.50
C VAL A 38 -5.53 1.70 11.75
N GLY A 39 -6.49 2.38 12.37
CA GLY A 39 -6.30 3.08 13.63
C GLY A 39 -5.41 4.32 13.51
N GLY A 40 -4.62 4.58 14.55
CA GLY A 40 -3.82 5.81 14.66
C GLY A 40 -4.61 6.99 15.24
N ARG A 41 -4.40 8.20 14.70
CA ARG A 41 -5.08 9.40 15.21
C ARG A 41 -6.54 9.42 14.74
N ARG A 42 -7.52 9.53 15.64
CA ARG A 42 -8.96 9.56 15.30
C ARG A 42 -9.38 10.56 14.21
N ARG A 43 -8.59 11.61 13.99
CA ARG A 43 -8.87 12.63 12.96
C ARG A 43 -8.29 12.30 11.59
N THR A 44 -7.51 11.22 11.44
CA THR A 44 -6.97 10.84 10.13
C THR A 44 -8.07 10.17 9.29
N PRO A 45 -8.13 10.44 7.97
CA PRO A 45 -9.18 9.91 7.10
C PRO A 45 -9.29 8.38 7.09
N TRP A 46 -8.19 7.68 7.37
CA TRP A 46 -8.10 6.22 7.35
C TRP A 46 -8.32 5.57 8.72
N TYR A 47 -8.70 6.33 9.76
CA TYR A 47 -8.79 5.77 11.11
C TYR A 47 -9.76 4.58 11.20
N ASP A 48 -10.94 4.69 10.59
CA ASP A 48 -11.99 3.66 10.58
C ASP A 48 -11.87 2.67 9.40
N GLU A 49 -10.85 2.82 8.55
CA GLU A 49 -10.62 1.92 7.42
C GLU A 49 -10.06 0.57 7.90
N ILE A 50 -10.26 -0.47 7.08
CA ILE A 50 -9.79 -1.82 7.35
C ILE A 50 -8.59 -2.14 6.46
N TRP A 51 -7.55 -2.71 7.05
CA TRP A 51 -6.41 -3.25 6.32
C TRP A 51 -6.83 -4.46 5.48
N ASN A 52 -6.56 -4.39 4.17
CA ASN A 52 -6.62 -5.53 3.25
C ASN A 52 -5.20 -5.85 2.77
N ILE A 53 -4.57 -6.87 3.37
CA ILE A 53 -3.15 -7.20 3.15
C ILE A 53 -3.00 -8.70 2.91
N LYS A 54 -2.23 -9.06 1.88
CA LYS A 54 -1.88 -10.44 1.56
C LYS A 54 -0.37 -10.63 1.49
N TYR A 55 0.14 -11.65 2.19
CA TYR A 55 1.52 -12.10 2.00
C TYR A 55 1.65 -12.88 0.70
N LEU A 56 2.65 -12.53 -0.11
CA LEU A 56 2.95 -13.21 -1.37
C LEU A 56 4.28 -13.96 -1.26
N SER A 57 4.20 -15.29 -1.37
CA SER A 57 5.37 -16.15 -1.28
C SER A 57 6.20 -16.12 -2.56
N LYS A 58 7.52 -16.21 -2.44
CA LYS A 58 8.47 -16.22 -3.57
C LYS A 58 8.37 -14.97 -4.47
N PHE A 59 7.82 -13.90 -3.92
CA PHE A 59 7.64 -12.63 -4.60
C PHE A 59 8.67 -11.62 -4.10
N ARG A 60 9.24 -10.83 -5.01
CA ARG A 60 10.27 -9.82 -4.74
C ARG A 60 9.96 -8.57 -5.54
N TRP A 61 10.49 -7.43 -5.13
CA TRP A 61 10.29 -6.18 -5.85
C TRP A 61 10.67 -6.25 -7.33
N ALA A 62 11.72 -7.00 -7.69
CA ALA A 62 12.13 -7.21 -9.08
C ALA A 62 10.99 -7.77 -9.96
N HIS A 63 10.20 -8.72 -9.43
CA HIS A 63 9.08 -9.31 -10.17
C HIS A 63 7.93 -8.31 -10.41
N LEU A 64 7.79 -7.28 -9.56
CA LEU A 64 6.86 -6.18 -9.84
C LEU A 64 7.31 -5.38 -11.03
N HIS A 65 8.59 -5.00 -11.06
CA HIS A 65 9.13 -4.15 -12.10
C HIS A 65 9.11 -4.85 -13.46
N GLU A 66 9.48 -6.13 -13.51
CA GLU A 66 9.38 -6.98 -14.70
C GLU A 66 7.94 -7.01 -15.25
N ARG A 67 6.94 -7.19 -14.38
CA ARG A 67 5.53 -7.16 -14.78
C ARG A 67 5.10 -5.81 -15.32
N PHE A 68 5.49 -4.70 -14.68
CA PHE A 68 5.18 -3.36 -15.18
C PHE A 68 5.83 -3.08 -16.54
N GLN A 69 7.07 -3.54 -16.77
CA GLN A 69 7.75 -3.43 -18.06
C GLN A 69 7.00 -4.22 -19.14
N TYR A 70 6.67 -5.49 -18.87
CA TYR A 70 5.92 -6.32 -19.79
C TYR A 70 4.52 -5.75 -20.12
N GLU A 71 3.75 -5.33 -19.11
CA GLU A 71 2.43 -4.73 -19.32
C GLU A 71 2.49 -3.44 -20.15
N ASN A 72 3.56 -2.64 -20.02
CA ASN A 72 3.76 -1.46 -20.85
C ASN A 72 4.18 -1.79 -22.28
N GLU A 73 5.00 -2.83 -22.48
CA GLU A 73 5.43 -3.27 -23.81
C GLU A 73 4.30 -3.92 -24.62
N VAL A 74 3.43 -4.69 -23.96
CA VAL A 74 2.26 -5.35 -24.60
C VAL A 74 1.14 -4.35 -24.93
N ARG A 75 1.05 -3.24 -24.21
CA ARG A 75 0.10 -2.16 -24.49
C ARG A 75 0.54 -1.22 -25.61
N LYS A 76 1.79 -1.35 -26.09
CA LYS A 76 2.30 -0.66 -27.28
C LYS A 76 1.92 -1.43 -28.53
#